data_AF-A0A7C5XCD5-F1
#
_entry.id   AF-A0A7C5XCD5-F1
#
_cell.length_a   1.000
_cell.length_b   1.000
_cell.length_c   1.000
_cell.angle_alpha   90.00
_cell.angle_beta   90.00
_cell.angle_gamma   90.00
#
_symmetry.space_group_name_H-M   'P 1'
#
loop_
_entity.id
_entity.type
_entity.pdbx_description
1 polymer ?
#
loop_
_entity_poly.entity_id
_entity_poly.type
_entity_poly.pdbx_seq_one_letter_code
_entity_poly.pdbx_strand_id
1 'polypeptide(L)'
;MDCLVETLEKFRKIFGSEAIVDVLHAEPDKIVAHFHGNMCYTCGAYDYFEDFAHMYSECAGEEWGVESYQQNSDGTYTVTLRPKR
;
A
#
# COMPACT_ATOMS: atom_id res chain seq x y z
N MET A 1 11.48 4.71 -10.45
CA MET A 1 11.52 4.92 -8.98
C MET A 1 10.67 6.10 -8.55
N ASP A 2 10.48 7.11 -9.41
CA ASP A 2 9.63 8.29 -9.15
C ASP A 2 8.18 7.96 -8.77
N CYS A 3 7.57 6.96 -9.41
CA CYS A 3 6.17 6.62 -9.14
C CYS A 3 5.90 6.19 -7.70
N LEU A 4 6.79 5.39 -7.11
CA LEU A 4 6.59 4.93 -5.75
C LEU A 4 6.60 6.10 -4.75
N VAL A 5 7.50 7.06 -4.97
CA VAL A 5 7.59 8.27 -4.13
C VAL A 5 6.35 9.13 -4.30
N GLU A 6 5.90 9.36 -5.54
CA GLU A 6 4.68 10.12 -5.81
C GLU A 6 3.44 9.45 -5.20
N THR A 7 3.32 8.13 -5.32
CA THR A 7 2.25 7.35 -4.68
C THR A 7 2.28 7.50 -3.16
N LEU A 8 3.45 7.41 -2.53
CA LEU A 8 3.59 7.60 -1.08
C LEU A 8 3.16 9.00 -0.64
N GLU A 9 3.55 10.03 -1.38
CA GLU A 9 3.13 11.39 -1.09
C GLU A 9 1.62 11.59 -1.28
N LYS A 10 1.04 11.04 -2.35
CA LYS A 10 -0.40 11.09 -2.62
C LYS A 10 -1.19 10.36 -1.53
N PHE A 11 -0.77 9.15 -1.17
CA PHE A 11 -1.39 8.35 -0.12
C PHE A 11 -1.33 9.09 1.22
N ARG A 12 -0.15 9.63 1.59
CA ARG A 12 0.01 10.41 2.83
C ARG A 12 -0.87 11.67 2.86
N LYS A 13 -1.05 12.35 1.74
CA LYS A 13 -1.93 13.53 1.66
C LYS A 13 -3.40 13.18 1.89
N ILE A 14 -3.85 12.02 1.44
CA ILE A 14 -5.25 11.59 1.53
C ILE A 14 -5.52 10.91 2.87
N PHE A 15 -4.65 9.99 3.29
CA PHE A 15 -4.88 9.08 4.41
C PHE A 15 -3.92 9.26 5.59
N GLY A 16 -2.94 10.15 5.52
CA GLY A 16 -1.84 10.22 6.49
C GLY A 16 -2.23 10.49 7.96
N SER A 17 -3.49 10.88 8.21
CA SER A 17 -4.05 10.99 9.57
C SER A 17 -4.47 9.63 10.17
N GLU A 18 -4.75 8.65 9.31
CA GLU A 18 -5.33 7.34 9.66
C GLU A 18 -4.38 6.19 9.31
N ALA A 19 -3.83 6.21 8.09
CA ALA A 19 -2.96 5.17 7.54
C ALA A 19 -1.64 5.77 7.05
N ILE A 20 -0.54 5.14 7.43
CA ILE A 20 0.82 5.46 7.02
C ILE A 20 1.39 4.23 6.34
N VAL A 21 2.18 4.45 5.28
CA VAL A 21 2.78 3.37 4.48
C VAL A 21 4.28 3.57 4.41
N ASP A 22 5.01 2.54 4.80
CA ASP A 22 6.45 2.44 4.62
C ASP A 22 6.77 1.30 3.64
N VAL A 23 7.50 1.58 2.57
CA VAL A 23 7.88 0.53 1.61
C VAL A 23 9.12 -0.19 2.15
N LEU A 24 8.95 -1.46 2.48
CA LEU A 24 10.02 -2.33 2.97
C LEU A 24 10.90 -2.83 1.83
N HIS A 25 10.29 -3.12 0.68
CA HIS A 25 10.98 -3.68 -0.49
C HIS A 25 10.25 -3.32 -1.77
N ALA A 26 10.99 -2.98 -2.82
CA ALA A 26 10.42 -2.65 -4.13
C ALA A 26 11.27 -3.23 -5.26
N GLU A 27 10.64 -4.06 -6.08
CA GLU A 27 11.16 -4.71 -7.27
C GLU A 27 10.21 -4.47 -8.46
N PRO A 28 10.65 -4.71 -9.71
CA PRO A 28 9.83 -4.47 -10.89
C PRO A 28 8.48 -5.20 -10.89
N ASP A 29 8.39 -6.37 -10.26
CA ASP A 29 7.19 -7.21 -10.23
C ASP A 29 6.61 -7.40 -8.83
N LYS A 30 7.14 -6.69 -7.82
CA LYS A 30 6.75 -6.88 -6.42
C LYS A 30 7.03 -5.65 -5.56
N ILE A 31 6.05 -5.24 -4.77
CA ILE A 31 6.23 -4.24 -3.70
C ILE A 31 5.79 -4.88 -2.38
N VAL A 32 6.60 -4.71 -1.35
CA VAL A 32 6.24 -5.07 0.03
C VAL A 32 6.15 -3.78 0.83
N ALA A 33 4.96 -3.52 1.37
CA ALA A 33 4.64 -2.30 2.09
C ALA A 33 4.15 -2.63 3.50
N HIS A 34 4.56 -1.83 4.46
CA HIS A 34 4.14 -1.87 5.85
C HIS A 34 3.14 -0.76 6.10
N PHE A 35 1.92 -1.15 6.44
CA PHE A 35 0.82 -0.23 6.76
C PHE A 35 0.67 -0.16 8.28
N HIS A 36 0.69 1.06 8.82
CA HIS A 36 0.53 1.34 10.25
C HIS A 36 -0.22 2.66 10.49
N GLY A 37 -0.44 3.02 11.75
CA GLY A 37 -1.21 4.20 12.14
C GLY A 37 -2.50 3.84 12.88
N ASN A 38 -3.46 4.76 12.89
CA ASN A 38 -4.73 4.62 13.59
C ASN A 38 -5.80 3.94 12.70
N MET A 39 -5.39 3.04 11.82
CA MET A 39 -6.28 2.38 10.86
C MET A 39 -7.40 1.65 11.60
N CYS A 40 -8.64 1.91 11.19
CA CYS A 40 -9.80 1.32 11.83
C CYS A 40 -10.00 -0.13 11.38
N TYR A 41 -9.66 -1.08 12.26
CA TYR A 41 -9.77 -2.53 12.02
C TYR A 41 -11.17 -3.02 11.63
N THR A 42 -12.21 -2.32 12.09
CA THR A 42 -13.61 -2.65 11.80
C THR A 42 -14.14 -2.04 10.51
N CYS A 43 -13.45 -1.06 9.91
CA CYS A 43 -13.94 -0.32 8.77
C CYS A 43 -13.37 -0.76 7.41
N GLY A 44 -12.34 -1.63 7.39
CA GLY A 44 -11.78 -2.12 6.13
C GLY A 44 -10.32 -1.71 5.92
N ALA A 45 -9.39 -2.32 6.68
CA ALA A 45 -7.95 -2.12 6.45
C ALA A 45 -7.54 -2.46 5.01
N TYR A 46 -8.23 -3.42 4.40
CA TYR A 46 -8.00 -3.87 3.03
C TYR A 46 -8.24 -2.76 1.99
N ASP A 47 -9.20 -1.86 2.22
CA ASP A 47 -9.48 -0.75 1.29
C ASP A 47 -8.26 0.16 1.12
N TYR A 48 -7.53 0.45 2.21
CA TYR A 48 -6.29 1.23 2.13
C TYR A 48 -5.21 0.54 1.29
N PHE A 49 -5.17 -0.80 1.31
CA PHE A 49 -4.19 -1.57 0.54
C PHE A 49 -4.52 -1.51 -0.94
N GLU A 50 -5.81 -1.63 -1.28
CA GLU A 50 -6.30 -1.50 -2.65
C GLU A 50 -6.15 -0.08 -3.19
N ASP A 51 -6.45 0.94 -2.38
CA ASP A 51 -6.25 2.35 -2.73
C ASP A 51 -4.78 2.64 -3.05
N PHE A 52 -3.85 2.15 -2.21
CA PHE A 52 -2.42 2.30 -2.48
C PHE A 52 -2.02 1.60 -3.78
N ALA A 53 -2.49 0.37 -4.01
CA ALA A 53 -2.23 -0.38 -5.23
C ALA A 53 -2.75 0.37 -6.48
N HIS A 54 -3.96 0.93 -6.39
CA HIS A 54 -4.58 1.68 -7.46
C HIS A 54 -3.82 2.97 -7.76
N MET A 55 -3.44 3.74 -6.73
CA MET A 55 -2.63 4.95 -6.89
C MET A 55 -1.26 4.65 -7.51
N TYR A 56 -0.64 3.51 -7.17
CA TYR A 56 0.60 3.08 -7.81
C TYR A 56 0.37 2.71 -9.27
N SER A 57 -0.74 2.02 -9.57
CA SER A 57 -1.12 1.61 -10.93
C SER A 57 -1.24 2.80 -11.88
N GLU A 58 -1.87 3.88 -11.42
CA GLU A 58 -2.03 5.12 -12.21
C GLU A 58 -0.68 5.70 -12.66
N CYS A 59 0.34 5.67 -11.79
CA CYS A 59 1.66 6.18 -12.14
C CYS A 59 2.50 5.16 -12.93
N ALA A 60 2.47 3.89 -12.52
CA ALA A 60 3.25 2.84 -13.17
C ALA A 60 2.79 2.55 -14.60
N GLY A 61 1.55 2.91 -14.95
CA GLY A 61 0.97 2.66 -16.27
C GLY A 61 0.61 1.19 -16.50
N GLU A 62 0.56 0.39 -15.43
CA GLU A 62 0.15 -1.01 -15.42
C GLU A 62 -0.70 -1.27 -14.18
N GLU A 63 -1.61 -2.25 -14.24
CA GLU A 63 -2.51 -2.52 -13.12
C GLU A 63 -1.81 -3.36 -12.04
N TRP A 64 -1.78 -2.85 -10.81
CA TRP A 64 -1.27 -3.55 -9.63
C TRP A 64 -2.41 -3.93 -8.69
N GLY A 65 -2.17 -4.95 -7.88
CA GLY A 65 -3.13 -5.44 -6.88
C GLY A 65 -2.45 -6.01 -5.65
N VAL A 66 -3.25 -6.20 -4.61
CA VAL A 66 -2.85 -6.92 -3.41
C VAL A 66 -2.79 -8.40 -3.73
N GLU A 67 -1.59 -8.99 -3.67
CA GLU A 67 -1.39 -10.44 -3.76
C GLU A 67 -1.73 -11.10 -2.42
N SER A 68 -1.20 -10.54 -1.34
CA SER A 68 -1.40 -11.05 0.00
C SER A 68 -1.18 -9.95 1.04
N TYR A 69 -1.77 -10.14 2.22
CA TYR A 69 -1.48 -9.31 3.39
C TYR A 69 -1.44 -10.18 4.64
N GLN A 70 -0.66 -9.75 5.61
CA GLN A 70 -0.56 -10.37 6.92
C GLN A 70 -0.68 -9.30 8.00
N GLN A 71 -1.52 -9.56 9.00
CA GLN A 71 -1.54 -8.76 10.21
C GLN A 71 -0.38 -9.18 11.12
N ASN A 72 0.42 -8.21 11.54
CA ASN A 72 1.51 -8.38 12.47
C ASN A 72 0.99 -8.41 13.92
N SER A 73 1.78 -8.93 14.86
CA SER A 73 1.37 -9.08 16.26
C SER A 73 1.09 -7.75 16.98
N ASP A 74 1.61 -6.64 16.46
CA ASP A 74 1.39 -5.28 16.95
C ASP A 74 0.15 -4.60 16.35
N GLY A 75 -0.60 -5.33 15.51
CA GLY A 75 -1.80 -4.83 14.82
C GLY A 75 -1.51 -4.18 13.47
N THR A 76 -0.25 -3.90 13.13
CA THR A 76 0.11 -3.35 11.81
C THR A 76 -0.02 -4.40 10.71
N TYR A 77 0.15 -4.00 9.45
CA TYR A 77 0.01 -4.92 8.32
C TYR A 77 1.24 -4.91 7.42
N THR A 78 1.61 -6.10 6.96
CA THR A 78 2.58 -6.27 5.87
C THR A 78 1.81 -6.72 4.64
N VAL A 79 1.90 -5.94 3.57
CA VAL A 79 1.13 -6.14 2.33
C VAL A 79 2.09 -6.37 1.19
N THR A 80 1.83 -7.42 0.39
CA THR A 80 2.54 -7.70 -0.85
C THR A 80 1.67 -7.34 -2.03
N LEU A 81 2.19 -6.50 -2.92
CA LEU A 81 1.56 -6.01 -4.13
C LEU A 81 2.29 -6.56 -5.35
N ARG A 82 1.55 -6.89 -6.40
CA ARG A 82 2.09 -7.34 -7.69
C ARG A 82 1.30 -6.78 -8.87
N PRO A 83 1.89 -6.72 -10.08
CA PRO A 83 1.15 -6.52 -11.31
C PRO A 83 0.07 -7.59 -11.48
N LYS A 84 -1.15 -7.17 -11.78
CA LYS A 84 -2.22 -8.06 -12.23
C LYS A 84 -1.94 -8.41 -13.69
N ARG A 85 -1.59 -9.68 -13.93
CA ARG A 85 -1.38 -10.24 -15.27
C ARG A 85 -2.65 -10.88 -15.81
#